data_AF-A0A957HV17-F1
#
_entry.id   AF-A0A957HV17-F1
#
_cell.length_a   1.000
_cell.length_b   1.000
_cell.length_c   1.000
_cell.angle_alpha   90.00
_cell.angle_beta   90.00
_cell.angle_gamma   90.00
#
_symmetry.space_group_name_H-M   'P 1'
#
loop_
_entity.id
_entity.type
_entity.pdbx_description
1 polymer ?
#
loop_
_entity_poly.entity_id
_entity_poly.type
_entity_poly.pdbx_seq_one_letter_code
_entity_poly.pdbx_strand_id
1 'polypeptide(L)'
;SCHSPPANHYQGACKNCHTDTNNFKNATFNHSGIGNQDCSACHSPPANHYQGACKNCHTDTNNFKNATFNHSGIGNQDCSACHSPPANHYPGSCRNCHVDTNNFRNVNFSHDGLTDCQSCHTPPQNHFPGQCSDCHNTNSFQGATFDHTFPINHKDANGDCAKCHPGGNTATWTCTACHAQNKMDDKHKEENGYNGNNCTDCHANGKKP
;
A
#
# COMPACT_ATOMS: atom_id res chain seq x y z
N SER A 1 7.66 29.37 -41.67
CA SER A 1 8.22 30.20 -40.58
C SER A 1 9.57 30.73 -40.99
N CYS A 2 9.72 32.05 -41.14
CA CYS A 2 10.99 32.68 -41.56
C CYS A 2 11.89 33.09 -40.39
N HIS A 3 11.37 33.09 -39.16
CA HIS A 3 12.11 33.43 -37.95
C HIS A 3 11.83 32.41 -36.84
N SER A 4 12.86 32.12 -36.05
CA SER A 4 12.78 31.26 -34.87
C SER A 4 13.23 32.06 -33.65
N PRO A 5 12.54 31.91 -32.51
CA PRO A 5 12.96 32.57 -31.30
C PRO A 5 14.28 31.98 -30.78
N PRO A 6 15.04 32.74 -29.95
CA PRO A 6 16.22 32.23 -29.27
C PRO A 6 15.92 31.01 -28.39
N ALA A 7 16.97 30.27 -28.01
CA ALA A 7 16.86 29.20 -27.02
C ALA A 7 16.28 29.72 -25.69
N ASN A 8 15.45 28.92 -25.02
CA ASN A 8 14.75 29.25 -23.77
C ASN A 8 13.77 30.44 -23.85
N HIS A 9 13.38 30.86 -25.05
CA HIS A 9 12.34 31.88 -25.21
C HIS A 9 10.94 31.31 -24.89
N TYR A 10 10.09 32.12 -24.27
CA TYR A 10 8.72 31.74 -23.97
C TYR A 10 7.96 31.39 -25.26
N GLN A 11 7.23 30.27 -25.24
CA GLN A 11 6.41 29.86 -26.37
C GLN A 11 5.07 30.60 -26.34
N GLY A 12 4.93 31.60 -27.21
CA GLY A 12 3.72 32.39 -27.33
C GLY A 12 3.76 33.34 -28.52
N ALA A 13 2.69 34.12 -28.71
CA ALA A 13 2.66 35.13 -29.76
C ALA A 13 3.63 36.28 -29.43
N CYS A 14 4.62 36.53 -30.29
CA CYS A 14 5.70 37.49 -30.05
C CYS A 14 5.20 38.91 -29.71
N LYS A 15 4.08 39.32 -30.35
CA LYS A 15 3.43 40.62 -30.13
C LYS A 15 2.91 40.84 -28.70
N ASN A 16 2.79 39.78 -27.90
CA ASN A 16 2.32 39.90 -26.52
C ASN A 16 3.38 40.53 -25.61
N CYS A 17 4.67 40.43 -25.99
CA CYS A 17 5.79 40.95 -25.21
C CYS A 17 6.63 41.96 -25.99
N HIS A 18 6.62 41.91 -27.31
CA HIS A 18 7.40 42.80 -28.17
C HIS A 18 6.51 43.85 -28.81
N THR A 19 6.69 45.11 -28.40
CA THR A 19 6.04 46.28 -29.00
C THR A 19 6.72 46.72 -30.30
N ASP A 20 8.02 46.42 -30.46
CA ASP A 20 8.79 46.63 -31.69
C ASP A 20 8.96 45.31 -32.44
N THR A 21 8.20 45.14 -33.52
CA THR A 21 8.25 43.95 -34.40
C THR A 21 9.29 44.04 -35.50
N ASN A 22 10.10 45.12 -35.56
CA ASN A 22 11.15 45.28 -36.56
C ASN A 22 12.49 44.70 -36.09
N ASN A 23 12.79 44.78 -34.79
CA ASN A 23 14.07 44.29 -34.24
C ASN A 23 13.93 43.34 -33.03
N PHE A 24 12.75 43.22 -32.41
CA PHE A 24 12.47 42.35 -31.26
C PHE A 24 13.46 42.51 -30.08
N LYS A 25 14.15 43.65 -29.94
CA LYS A 25 15.17 43.87 -28.90
C LYS A 25 14.58 44.15 -27.53
N ASN A 26 13.49 44.91 -27.49
CA ASN A 26 12.82 45.30 -26.25
C ASN A 26 11.60 44.41 -26.03
N ALA A 27 11.49 43.86 -24.82
CA ALA A 27 10.30 43.17 -24.36
C ALA A 27 9.71 43.90 -23.15
N THR A 28 8.41 44.08 -23.13
CA THR A 28 7.67 44.60 -21.98
C THR A 28 6.38 43.82 -21.87
N PHE A 29 6.08 43.35 -20.66
CA PHE A 29 4.89 42.56 -20.39
C PHE A 29 4.19 43.12 -19.15
N ASN A 30 2.87 43.27 -19.22
CA ASN A 30 2.05 43.75 -18.11
C ASN A 30 1.06 42.67 -17.68
N HIS A 31 1.18 42.23 -16.42
CA HIS A 31 0.32 41.22 -15.83
C HIS A 31 -1.14 41.67 -15.69
N SER A 32 -1.45 42.97 -15.76
CA SER A 32 -2.85 43.44 -15.69
C SER A 32 -3.72 42.96 -16.85
N GLY A 33 -3.10 42.51 -17.97
CA GLY A 33 -3.80 42.06 -19.17
C GLY A 33 -4.07 40.55 -19.24
N ILE A 34 -3.63 39.74 -18.28
CA ILE A 34 -3.68 38.27 -18.35
C ILE A 34 -5.06 37.68 -17.99
N GLY A 35 -5.95 38.49 -17.39
CA GLY A 35 -7.28 38.06 -16.98
C GLY A 35 -7.24 36.87 -16.01
N ASN A 36 -7.98 35.81 -16.34
CA ASN A 36 -8.10 34.58 -15.54
C ASN A 36 -7.16 33.45 -16.00
N GLN A 37 -6.15 33.74 -16.83
CA GLN A 37 -5.19 32.70 -17.23
C GLN A 37 -4.43 32.15 -16.03
N ASP A 38 -4.21 30.84 -16.01
CA ASP A 38 -3.38 30.20 -14.99
C ASP A 38 -1.92 30.63 -15.16
N CYS A 39 -1.25 30.94 -14.05
CA CYS A 39 0.14 31.35 -14.02
C CYS A 39 1.05 30.27 -14.65
N SER A 40 0.67 28.99 -14.52
CA SER A 40 1.36 27.82 -15.08
C SER A 40 1.41 27.81 -16.61
N ALA A 41 0.56 28.59 -17.28
CA ALA A 41 0.60 28.74 -18.75
C ALA A 41 1.81 29.54 -19.24
N CYS A 42 2.41 30.34 -18.35
CA CYS A 42 3.56 31.20 -18.64
C CYS A 42 4.81 30.86 -17.82
N HIS A 43 4.61 30.44 -16.57
CA HIS A 43 5.68 30.23 -15.60
C HIS A 43 5.79 28.76 -15.23
N SER A 44 7.04 28.29 -15.11
CA SER A 44 7.33 26.99 -14.50
C SER A 44 7.60 27.18 -13.01
N PRO A 45 7.01 26.36 -12.13
CA PRO A 45 7.33 26.41 -10.72
C PRO A 45 8.75 25.87 -10.46
N PRO A 46 9.36 26.21 -9.30
CA PRO A 46 10.61 25.59 -8.86
C PRO A 46 10.50 24.06 -8.71
N ALA A 47 11.64 23.38 -8.63
CA ALA A 47 11.66 21.95 -8.34
C ALA A 47 10.99 21.65 -6.98
N ASN A 48 10.32 20.49 -6.88
CA ASN A 48 9.58 20.03 -5.68
C ASN A 48 8.45 20.97 -5.22
N HIS A 49 7.90 21.79 -6.13
CA HIS A 49 6.74 22.63 -5.84
C HIS A 49 5.42 21.89 -6.08
N TYR A 50 4.39 22.23 -5.29
CA TYR A 50 3.05 21.66 -5.45
C TYR A 50 2.44 22.04 -6.80
N GLN A 51 1.81 21.07 -7.46
CA GLN A 51 1.15 21.26 -8.74
C GLN A 51 -0.29 21.71 -8.50
N GLY A 52 -0.52 23.02 -8.54
CA GLY A 52 -1.83 23.63 -8.36
C GLY A 52 -1.85 25.10 -8.72
N ALA A 53 -3.03 25.73 -8.68
CA ALA A 53 -3.16 27.14 -9.03
C ALA A 53 -2.34 28.02 -8.07
N CYS A 54 -1.36 28.76 -8.60
CA CYS A 54 -0.37 29.47 -7.79
C CYS A 54 -1.00 30.48 -6.82
N LYS A 55 -2.10 31.13 -7.23
CA LYS A 55 -2.87 32.09 -6.43
C LYS A 55 -3.49 31.51 -5.16
N ASN A 56 -3.59 30.18 -5.05
CA ASN A 56 -4.11 29.54 -3.85
C ASN A 56 -3.16 29.66 -2.65
N CYS A 57 -1.86 29.85 -2.92
CA CYS A 57 -0.82 29.95 -1.90
C CYS A 57 -0.10 31.30 -1.92
N HIS A 58 0.03 31.92 -3.09
CA HIS A 58 0.74 33.18 -3.27
C HIS A 58 -0.26 34.35 -3.33
N THR A 59 -0.29 35.19 -2.29
CA THR A 59 -1.12 36.41 -2.31
C THR A 59 -0.44 37.57 -3.03
N ASP A 60 0.88 37.53 -3.22
CA ASP A 60 1.61 38.44 -4.10
C ASP A 60 2.14 37.66 -5.33
N THR A 61 1.36 37.71 -6.40
CA THR A 61 1.67 37.07 -7.68
C THR A 61 2.65 37.87 -8.54
N ASN A 62 3.20 38.99 -8.04
CA ASN A 62 4.24 39.73 -8.77
C ASN A 62 5.65 39.28 -8.41
N ASN A 63 5.88 38.83 -7.16
CA ASN A 63 7.21 38.39 -6.71
C ASN A 63 7.26 36.93 -6.21
N PHE A 64 6.11 36.30 -5.92
CA PHE A 64 6.01 34.91 -5.44
C PHE A 64 6.87 34.59 -4.21
N LYS A 65 7.32 35.60 -3.45
CA LYS A 65 8.18 35.40 -2.26
C LYS A 65 7.38 34.94 -1.05
N ASN A 66 6.09 35.23 -1.01
CA ASN A 66 5.20 34.83 0.06
C ASN A 66 4.39 33.61 -0.37
N ALA A 67 4.38 32.57 0.45
CA ALA A 67 3.44 31.47 0.34
C ALA A 67 2.77 31.28 1.70
N THR A 68 1.45 31.20 1.71
CA THR A 68 0.70 30.88 2.92
C THR A 68 -0.36 29.86 2.56
N PHE A 69 -0.39 28.78 3.32
CA PHE A 69 -1.38 27.72 3.17
C PHE A 69 -1.92 27.35 4.54
N ASN A 70 -3.24 27.25 4.67
CA ASN A 70 -3.90 26.89 5.91
C ASN A 70 -4.52 25.50 5.80
N HIS A 71 -4.00 24.55 6.56
CA HIS A 71 -4.51 23.18 6.62
C HIS A 71 -5.93 23.08 7.20
N SER A 72 -6.44 24.10 7.91
CA SER A 72 -7.81 24.07 8.42
C SER A 72 -8.87 24.02 7.32
N GLY A 73 -8.54 24.43 6.10
CA GLY A 73 -9.45 24.46 4.95
C GLY A 73 -9.56 23.15 4.17
N ILE A 74 -8.73 22.14 4.45
CA ILE A 74 -8.63 20.92 3.63
C ILE A 74 -9.72 19.87 3.93
N GLY A 75 -10.46 20.04 5.04
CA GLY A 75 -11.52 19.12 5.45
C GLY A 75 -11.02 17.67 5.54
N ASN A 76 -11.68 16.76 4.81
CA ASN A 76 -11.34 15.33 4.71
C ASN A 76 -10.57 14.96 3.42
N GLN A 77 -9.97 15.93 2.73
CA GLN A 77 -9.18 15.60 1.54
C GLN A 77 -8.02 14.67 1.87
N ASP A 78 -7.70 13.82 0.89
CA ASP A 78 -6.56 12.92 0.94
C ASP A 78 -5.27 13.75 0.89
N CYS A 79 -4.44 13.59 1.91
CA CYS A 79 -3.15 14.26 2.04
C CYS A 79 -2.22 13.90 0.87
N SER A 80 -2.37 12.70 0.30
CA SER A 80 -1.56 12.20 -0.82
C SER A 80 -1.79 12.97 -2.13
N ALA A 81 -2.90 13.70 -2.24
CA ALA A 81 -3.15 14.59 -3.37
C ALA A 81 -2.17 15.77 -3.43
N CYS A 82 -1.55 16.11 -2.29
CA CYS A 82 -0.62 17.24 -2.18
C CYS A 82 0.78 16.84 -1.73
N HIS A 83 0.90 15.80 -0.92
CA HIS A 83 2.16 15.37 -0.33
C HIS A 83 2.56 14.00 -0.83
N SER A 84 3.86 13.83 -1.08
CA SER A 84 4.45 12.51 -1.31
C SER A 84 4.95 11.92 0.01
N PRO A 85 4.64 10.66 0.30
CA PRO A 85 5.17 10.01 1.48
C PRO A 85 6.69 9.79 1.36
N PRO A 86 7.42 9.72 2.49
CA PRO A 86 8.82 9.29 2.48
C PRO A 86 9.00 7.87 1.92
N ALA A 87 10.24 7.53 1.58
CA ALA A 87 10.57 6.14 1.22
C ALA A 87 10.24 5.18 2.38
N ASN A 88 9.76 3.98 2.04
CA ASN A 88 9.36 2.92 2.99
C ASN A 88 8.21 3.29 3.94
N HIS A 89 7.43 4.32 3.62
CA HIS A 89 6.25 4.68 4.43
C HIS A 89 5.09 3.71 4.20
N TYR A 90 4.25 3.52 5.22
CA TYR A 90 3.09 2.63 5.13
C TYR A 90 2.09 3.12 4.08
N PRO A 91 1.65 2.25 3.15
CA PRO A 91 0.65 2.61 2.15
C PRO A 91 -0.74 2.65 2.80
N GLY A 92 -1.26 3.85 3.05
CA GLY A 92 -2.58 4.04 3.63
C GLY A 92 -2.93 5.50 3.85
N SER A 93 -4.11 5.76 4.41
CA SER A 93 -4.53 7.13 4.73
C SER A 93 -3.61 7.72 5.80
N CYS A 94 -2.96 8.84 5.49
CA CYS A 94 -2.04 9.49 6.43
C CYS A 94 -2.70 9.83 7.77
N ARG A 95 -4.01 10.16 7.74
CA ARG A 95 -4.80 10.56 8.92
C ARG A 95 -4.98 9.44 9.94
N ASN A 96 -4.79 8.18 9.54
CA ASN A 96 -4.86 7.05 10.47
C ASN A 96 -3.77 7.17 11.55
N CYS A 97 -2.63 7.77 11.21
CA CYS A 97 -1.45 7.85 12.08
C CYS A 97 -1.05 9.29 12.40
N HIS A 98 -1.28 10.22 11.48
CA HIS A 98 -0.95 11.64 11.61
C HIS A 98 -2.18 12.45 12.00
N VAL A 99 -2.53 12.39 13.29
CA VAL A 99 -3.68 13.13 13.86
C VAL A 99 -3.42 14.63 14.04
N ASP A 100 -2.15 15.05 14.07
CA ASP A 100 -1.74 16.45 14.16
C ASP A 100 -1.30 16.97 12.78
N THR A 101 -2.13 17.81 12.17
CA THR A 101 -1.84 18.43 10.86
C THR A 101 -0.84 19.58 10.94
N ASN A 102 -0.53 20.09 12.14
CA ASN A 102 0.46 21.15 12.34
C ASN A 102 1.86 20.59 12.59
N ASN A 103 1.96 19.37 13.12
CA ASN A 103 3.23 18.67 13.30
C ASN A 103 3.17 17.23 12.78
N PHE A 104 3.32 17.10 11.46
CA PHE A 104 3.30 15.81 10.76
C PHE A 104 4.49 14.89 11.07
N ARG A 105 5.48 15.35 11.86
CA ARG A 105 6.56 14.47 12.36
C ARG A 105 6.08 13.56 13.48
N ASN A 106 5.03 13.97 14.20
CA ASN A 106 4.47 13.16 15.25
C ASN A 106 3.49 12.14 14.66
N VAL A 107 3.54 10.92 15.18
CA VAL A 107 2.63 9.83 14.85
C VAL A 107 1.96 9.38 16.14
N ASN A 108 0.64 9.28 16.10
CA ASN A 108 -0.14 8.69 17.17
C ASN A 108 -1.09 7.67 16.57
N PHE A 109 -0.90 6.39 16.91
CA PHE A 109 -1.74 5.29 16.45
C PHE A 109 -1.94 4.31 17.60
N SER A 110 -3.19 3.95 17.87
CA SER A 110 -3.54 2.92 18.84
C SER A 110 -4.13 1.70 18.12
N HIS A 111 -3.77 0.50 18.59
CA HIS A 111 -4.36 -0.75 18.14
C HIS A 111 -5.66 -1.10 18.88
N ASP A 112 -6.05 -0.29 19.89
CA ASP A 112 -7.22 -0.56 20.72
C ASP A 112 -8.51 -0.65 19.90
N GLY A 113 -9.22 -1.77 20.06
CA GLY A 113 -10.49 -2.00 19.37
C GLY A 113 -10.37 -2.38 17.89
N LEU A 114 -9.14 -2.47 17.34
CA LEU A 114 -8.93 -2.94 15.98
C LEU A 114 -8.91 -4.47 15.94
N THR A 115 -9.80 -5.04 15.13
CA THR A 115 -9.88 -6.49 14.89
C THR A 115 -9.49 -6.87 13.47
N ASP A 116 -9.52 -5.92 12.53
CA ASP A 116 -9.12 -6.15 11.15
C ASP A 116 -7.63 -5.92 10.93
N CYS A 117 -6.82 -6.88 11.39
CA CYS A 117 -5.37 -6.82 11.27
C CYS A 117 -4.90 -6.92 9.82
N GLN A 118 -5.60 -7.68 8.97
CA GLN A 118 -5.21 -7.91 7.58
C GLN A 118 -5.35 -6.66 6.69
N SER A 119 -6.16 -5.69 7.12
CA SER A 119 -6.22 -4.37 6.46
C SER A 119 -4.90 -3.61 6.48
N CYS A 120 -3.97 -3.96 7.39
CA CYS A 120 -2.67 -3.29 7.53
C CYS A 120 -1.46 -4.24 7.53
N HIS A 121 -1.61 -5.44 8.08
CA HIS A 121 -0.53 -6.38 8.24
C HIS A 121 -0.68 -7.57 7.30
N THR A 122 0.45 -8.04 6.79
CA THR A 122 0.52 -9.31 6.07
C THR A 122 0.91 -10.43 7.03
N PRO A 123 0.29 -11.61 6.94
CA PRO A 123 0.68 -12.75 7.77
C PRO A 123 2.12 -13.21 7.45
N PRO A 124 2.85 -13.76 8.43
CA PRO A 124 4.11 -14.45 8.19
C PRO A 124 3.96 -15.65 7.24
N GLN A 125 5.08 -16.15 6.72
CA GLN A 125 5.08 -17.40 5.96
C GLN A 125 4.58 -18.57 6.83
N ASN A 126 3.87 -19.52 6.21
CA ASN A 126 3.29 -20.70 6.85
C ASN A 126 2.31 -20.38 8.01
N HIS A 127 1.64 -19.23 7.93
CA HIS A 127 0.57 -18.86 8.87
C HIS A 127 -0.80 -19.36 8.38
N PHE A 128 -1.69 -19.70 9.31
CA PHE A 128 -3.08 -20.06 9.00
C PHE A 128 -3.82 -18.88 8.32
N PRO A 129 -4.59 -19.12 7.23
CA PRO A 129 -5.35 -18.06 6.58
C PRO A 129 -6.56 -17.65 7.44
N GLY A 130 -6.73 -16.35 7.68
CA GLY A 130 -7.84 -15.83 8.49
C GLY A 130 -7.45 -14.55 9.24
N GLN A 131 -8.40 -13.99 9.99
CA GLN A 131 -8.12 -12.78 10.74
C GLN A 131 -7.21 -13.09 11.92
N CYS A 132 -6.19 -12.26 12.12
CA CYS A 132 -5.24 -12.47 13.21
C CYS A 132 -5.94 -12.42 14.58
N SER A 133 -7.00 -11.60 14.69
CA SER A 133 -7.82 -11.45 15.90
C SER A 133 -8.64 -12.70 16.27
N ASP A 134 -8.75 -13.68 15.36
CA ASP A 134 -9.40 -14.97 15.67
C ASP A 134 -8.55 -15.81 16.64
N CYS A 135 -7.23 -15.60 16.65
CA CYS A 135 -6.29 -16.37 17.48
C CYS A 135 -5.45 -15.47 18.41
N HIS A 136 -5.04 -14.29 17.96
CA HIS A 136 -4.16 -13.39 18.71
C HIS A 136 -4.97 -12.39 19.54
N ASN A 137 -4.51 -12.12 20.76
CA ASN A 137 -5.01 -11.00 21.54
C ASN A 137 -4.69 -9.68 20.81
N THR A 138 -5.66 -8.79 20.63
CA THR A 138 -5.48 -7.54 19.85
C THR A 138 -4.58 -6.52 20.52
N ASN A 139 -4.34 -6.63 21.84
CA ASN A 139 -3.50 -5.69 22.59
C ASN A 139 -2.05 -6.19 22.73
N SER A 140 -1.86 -7.45 23.11
CA SER A 140 -0.51 -8.01 23.33
C SER A 140 0.04 -8.79 22.13
N PHE A 141 -0.83 -9.20 21.20
CA PHE A 141 -0.56 -10.10 20.09
C PHE A 141 0.02 -11.47 20.50
N GLN A 142 -0.05 -11.80 21.79
CA GLN A 142 0.50 -13.01 22.39
C GLN A 142 -0.60 -14.01 22.76
N GLY A 143 -0.17 -15.24 23.08
CA GLY A 143 -1.05 -16.28 23.62
C GLY A 143 -1.97 -16.92 22.58
N ALA A 144 -1.65 -16.78 21.29
CA ALA A 144 -2.41 -17.44 20.24
C ALA A 144 -2.40 -18.95 20.44
N THR A 145 -3.60 -19.52 20.56
CA THR A 145 -3.81 -20.95 20.63
C THR A 145 -4.37 -21.42 19.30
N PHE A 146 -3.77 -22.48 18.76
CA PHE A 146 -4.23 -23.12 17.55
C PHE A 146 -4.43 -24.60 17.85
N ASP A 147 -5.68 -25.05 17.73
CA ASP A 147 -6.02 -26.46 17.84
C ASP A 147 -6.12 -27.06 16.44
N HIS A 148 -5.46 -28.20 16.25
CA HIS A 148 -5.44 -28.92 14.99
C HIS A 148 -5.69 -30.39 15.28
N THR A 149 -6.69 -30.97 14.61
CA THR A 149 -7.18 -32.31 14.89
C THR A 149 -6.14 -33.41 14.64
N PHE A 150 -5.16 -33.15 13.78
CA PHE A 150 -4.05 -34.05 13.48
C PHE A 150 -2.69 -33.44 13.89
N PRO A 151 -1.68 -34.22 14.30
CA PRO A 151 -0.41 -33.64 14.73
C PRO A 151 0.34 -32.90 13.61
N ILE A 152 0.60 -31.60 13.83
CA ILE A 152 1.30 -30.72 12.88
C ILE A 152 2.79 -31.05 12.69
N ASN A 153 3.35 -31.86 13.59
CA ASN A 153 4.74 -32.33 13.55
C ASN A 153 4.88 -33.76 13.01
N HIS A 154 3.87 -34.25 12.27
CA HIS A 154 3.94 -35.57 11.65
C HIS A 154 5.12 -35.65 10.67
N LYS A 155 6.04 -36.59 10.91
CA LYS A 155 7.26 -36.84 10.13
C LYS A 155 8.09 -35.57 9.93
N ASP A 156 8.18 -35.06 8.72
CA ASP A 156 8.97 -33.88 8.34
C ASP A 156 8.09 -32.65 8.13
N ALA A 157 6.78 -32.74 8.40
CA ALA A 157 5.87 -31.58 8.38
C ALA A 157 6.35 -30.48 9.33
N ASN A 158 6.54 -30.81 10.62
CA ASN A 158 7.09 -29.91 11.63
C ASN A 158 6.54 -28.45 11.59
N GLY A 159 5.24 -28.30 11.36
CA GLY A 159 4.57 -26.98 11.25
C GLY A 159 4.56 -26.36 9.85
N ASP A 160 5.16 -27.00 8.84
CA ASP A 160 5.05 -26.63 7.44
C ASP A 160 3.71 -27.12 6.87
N CYS A 161 2.70 -26.25 6.96
CA CYS A 161 1.33 -26.55 6.54
C CYS A 161 1.26 -27.01 5.08
N ALA A 162 2.13 -26.48 4.21
CA ALA A 162 2.10 -26.75 2.77
C ALA A 162 2.42 -28.20 2.42
N LYS A 163 3.11 -28.93 3.32
CA LYS A 163 3.40 -30.36 3.14
C LYS A 163 2.16 -31.23 3.21
N CYS A 164 1.13 -30.82 3.97
CA CYS A 164 -0.15 -31.53 4.06
C CYS A 164 -1.28 -30.82 3.30
N HIS A 165 -1.19 -29.49 3.16
CA HIS A 165 -2.16 -28.62 2.51
C HIS A 165 -1.53 -27.87 1.32
N PRO A 166 -1.30 -28.55 0.18
CA PRO A 166 -0.69 -27.92 -1.00
C PRO A 166 -1.47 -26.69 -1.45
N GLY A 167 -0.74 -25.62 -1.82
CA GLY A 167 -1.34 -24.36 -2.25
C GLY A 167 -2.07 -23.59 -1.14
N GLY A 168 -1.89 -23.98 0.13
CA GLY A 168 -2.53 -23.35 1.29
C GLY A 168 -4.00 -23.74 1.48
N ASN A 169 -4.50 -24.71 0.72
CA ASN A 169 -5.88 -25.18 0.87
C ASN A 169 -6.01 -26.13 2.06
N THR A 170 -6.50 -25.60 3.19
CA THR A 170 -6.73 -26.36 4.43
C THR A 170 -7.89 -27.35 4.34
N ALA A 171 -8.78 -27.24 3.34
CA ALA A 171 -9.89 -28.16 3.15
C ALA A 171 -9.47 -29.48 2.47
N THR A 172 -8.27 -29.53 1.88
CA THR A 172 -7.79 -30.70 1.15
C THR A 172 -6.47 -31.20 1.72
N TRP A 173 -6.41 -32.48 2.03
CA TRP A 173 -5.21 -33.19 2.45
C TRP A 173 -5.39 -34.68 2.11
N THR A 174 -4.30 -35.39 1.83
CA THR A 174 -4.35 -36.85 1.65
C THR A 174 -3.14 -37.51 2.28
N CYS A 175 -3.36 -38.67 2.92
CA CYS A 175 -2.26 -39.51 3.41
C CYS A 175 -1.45 -40.07 2.23
N THR A 176 -2.13 -40.32 1.11
CA THR A 176 -1.60 -41.06 -0.04
C THR A 176 -0.59 -40.29 -0.87
N ALA A 177 -0.51 -38.96 -0.68
CA ALA A 177 0.56 -38.15 -1.24
C ALA A 177 1.95 -38.57 -0.74
N CYS A 178 2.04 -39.11 0.49
CA CYS A 178 3.29 -39.61 1.08
C CYS A 178 3.27 -41.12 1.33
N HIS A 179 2.10 -41.69 1.62
CA HIS A 179 1.92 -43.11 1.91
C HIS A 179 1.33 -43.84 0.71
N ALA A 180 2.17 -44.56 -0.04
CA ALA A 180 1.69 -45.30 -1.21
C ALA A 180 0.56 -46.27 -0.86
N GLN A 181 -0.60 -46.11 -1.51
CA GLN A 181 -1.83 -46.86 -1.20
C GLN A 181 -1.61 -48.37 -1.20
N ASN A 182 -0.94 -48.90 -2.23
CA ASN A 182 -0.62 -50.33 -2.34
C ASN A 182 0.17 -50.86 -1.14
N LYS A 183 1.12 -50.07 -0.60
CA LYS A 183 1.89 -50.45 0.59
C LYS A 183 1.01 -50.43 1.83
N MET A 184 0.08 -49.47 1.94
CA MET A 184 -0.83 -49.42 3.07
C MET A 184 -1.84 -50.57 3.00
N ASP A 185 -2.38 -50.87 1.83
CA ASP A 185 -3.28 -52.00 1.60
C ASP A 185 -2.58 -53.32 2.00
N ASP A 186 -1.34 -53.51 1.56
CA ASP A 186 -0.53 -54.68 1.93
C ASP A 186 -0.31 -54.82 3.43
N LYS A 187 -0.17 -53.71 4.17
CA LYS A 187 0.04 -53.70 5.62
C LYS A 187 -1.24 -53.88 6.43
N HIS A 188 -2.40 -53.57 5.85
CA HIS A 188 -3.70 -53.63 6.52
C HIS A 188 -4.61 -54.75 5.97
N LYS A 189 -4.07 -55.73 5.21
CA LYS A 189 -4.83 -56.86 4.64
C LYS A 189 -5.70 -57.61 5.64
N GLU A 190 -5.23 -57.70 6.88
CA GLU A 190 -5.88 -58.44 7.97
C GLU A 190 -6.55 -57.50 8.98
N GLU A 191 -6.50 -56.18 8.76
CA GLU A 191 -7.07 -55.19 9.67
C GLU A 191 -8.56 -55.02 9.41
N ASN A 192 -9.38 -55.31 10.41
CA ASN A 192 -10.83 -55.21 10.26
C ASN A 192 -11.27 -53.75 10.29
N GLY A 193 -12.05 -53.33 9.29
CA GLY A 193 -12.53 -51.95 9.17
C GLY A 193 -11.63 -51.01 8.36
N TYR A 194 -10.48 -51.47 7.86
CA TYR A 194 -9.69 -50.71 6.89
C TYR A 194 -10.41 -50.61 5.53
N ASN A 195 -10.54 -49.40 4.98
CA ASN A 195 -11.17 -49.16 3.67
C ASN A 195 -10.30 -48.36 2.68
N GLY A 196 -9.04 -48.13 3.02
CA GLY A 196 -8.08 -47.37 2.21
C GLY A 196 -8.09 -45.86 2.44
N ASN A 197 -9.18 -45.28 2.96
CA ASN A 197 -9.33 -43.83 3.14
C ASN A 197 -9.55 -43.42 4.60
N ASN A 198 -9.86 -44.36 5.48
CA ASN A 198 -10.19 -44.09 6.88
C ASN A 198 -8.97 -44.10 7.82
N CYS A 199 -7.83 -43.58 7.35
CA CYS A 199 -6.57 -43.68 8.06
C CYS A 199 -6.64 -43.10 9.49
N THR A 200 -7.35 -41.99 9.67
CA THR A 200 -7.46 -41.28 10.95
C THR A 200 -8.33 -41.98 11.99
N ASP A 201 -9.17 -42.96 11.58
CA ASP A 201 -9.99 -43.74 12.52
C ASP A 201 -9.11 -44.59 13.45
N CYS A 202 -7.98 -45.07 12.92
CA CYS A 202 -6.99 -45.85 13.68
C CYS A 202 -5.73 -45.03 14.00
N HIS A 203 -5.32 -44.13 13.12
CA HIS A 203 -4.11 -43.30 13.25
C HIS A 203 -4.42 -41.84 13.60
N ALA A 204 -5.32 -41.58 14.56
CA ALA A 204 -5.76 -40.22 14.91
C ALA A 204 -4.62 -39.25 15.24
N ASN A 205 -3.53 -39.77 15.80
CA ASN A 205 -2.31 -39.04 16.17
C ASN A 205 -1.13 -39.33 15.23
N GLY A 206 -1.40 -39.80 14.01
CA GLY A 206 -0.40 -40.01 12.96
C GLY A 206 0.68 -41.05 13.31
N LYS A 207 0.39 -41.94 14.26
CA LYS A 207 1.27 -43.03 14.67
C LYS A 207 0.58 -44.37 14.45
N LYS A 208 1.36 -45.42 14.26
CA LYS A 208 0.83 -46.78 14.33
C LYS A 208 0.30 -47.04 15.75
N PRO A 209 -0.90 -47.62 15.91
CA PRO A 209 -1.43 -48.06 17.21
C PRO A 209 -0.51 -49.02 17.93
#